data_AF-A0A2K3YIL2-F1
#
_entry.id   AF-A0A2K3YIL2-F1
#
_cell.length_a   1.000
_cell.length_b   1.000
_cell.length_c   1.000
_cell.angle_alpha   90.00
_cell.angle_beta   90.00
_cell.angle_gamma   90.00
#
_symmetry.space_group_name_H-M   'P 1'
#
loop_
_entity.id
_entity.type
_entity.pdbx_description
1 polymer ?
#
loop_
_entity_poly.entity_id
_entity_poly.type
_entity_poly.pdbx_seq_one_letter_code
_entity_poly.pdbx_strand_id
1 'polypeptide(L)' 'MKEKFIYVTNTDSNDISVISSKQESELTRIPVGGSPRGSMALHKSLPC' A
#
# COMPACT_ATOMS: atom_id res chain seq x y z
N MET A 1 -0.48 -5.65 -18.56
CA MET A 1 -0.18 -4.37 -17.87
C MET A 1 0.06 -4.64 -16.41
N LYS A 2 1.28 -4.42 -15.91
CA LYS A 2 1.72 -4.73 -14.54
C LYS A 2 0.86 -3.99 -13.51
N GLU A 3 0.45 -4.69 -12.45
CA GLU A 3 -0.21 -4.09 -11.30
C GLU A 3 0.84 -3.65 -10.29
N LYS A 4 0.88 -2.34 -10.02
CA LYS A 4 1.78 -1.74 -9.02
C LYS A 4 0.91 -1.28 -7.85
N PHE A 5 1.21 -1.83 -6.67
CA PHE A 5 0.57 -1.47 -5.42
C PHE A 5 1.56 -0.67 -4.57
N ILE A 6 1.08 0.44 -4.01
CA ILE A 6 1.85 1.32 -3.14
C ILE A 6 1.27 1.17 -1.74
N TYR A 7 2.12 0.86 -0.76
CA TYR A 7 1.73 0.73 0.64
C TYR A 7 2.30 1.90 1.43
N VAL A 8 1.42 2.73 1.96
CA VAL A 8 1.75 3.92 2.75
C VAL A 8 1.38 3.64 4.21
N THR A 9 2.35 3.75 5.12
CA THR A 9 2.11 3.63 6.56
C THR A 9 1.67 4.97 7.12
N ASN A 10 0.49 4.99 7.74
CA ASN A 10 -0.05 6.11 8.47
C ASN A 10 0.26 5.91 9.95
N THR A 11 1.43 6.38 10.39
CA THR A 11 1.92 6.21 11.77
C THR A 11 0.96 6.83 12.81
N ASP A 12 0.37 7.97 12.48
CA ASP A 12 -0.56 8.70 13.35
C ASP A 12 -1.89 7.96 13.51
N SER A 13 -2.41 7.41 12.41
CA SER A 13 -3.68 6.69 12.37
C SER A 13 -3.56 5.18 12.67
N ASN A 14 -2.33 4.65 12.82
CA ASN A 14 -2.06 3.25 13.14
C ASN A 14 -2.56 2.25 12.06
N ASP A 15 -2.55 2.68 10.80
CA ASP A 15 -3.01 1.91 9.64
C ASP A 15 -2.07 2.03 8.42
N ILE A 16 -2.29 1.15 7.44
CA ILE A 16 -1.57 1.14 6.16
C ILE A 16 -2.57 1.34 5.04
N SER A 17 -2.38 2.37 4.23
CA SER A 17 -3.16 2.59 3.01
C SER A 17 -2.54 1.82 1.83
N VAL A 18 -3.38 1.07 1.12
CA VAL A 18 -3.02 0.34 -0.10
C VAL A 18 -3.56 1.11 -1.29
N ILE A 19 -2.67 1.61 -2.14
CA ILE A 19 -3.01 2.47 -3.29
C ILE A 19 -2.69 1.72 -4.58
N SER A 20 -3.65 1.71 -5.51
CA SER A 20 -3.44 1.19 -6.85
C SER A 20 -2.84 2.26 -7.75
N SER A 21 -1.66 2.01 -8.31
CA SER A 21 -1.04 2.93 -9.28
C SER A 21 -1.83 3.02 -10.60
N LYS A 22 -2.79 2.12 -10.86
CA LYS A 22 -3.64 2.18 -12.05
C LYS A 22 -4.84 3.09 -11.90
N GLN A 23 -5.41 3.16 -10.69
CA GLN A 23 -6.61 3.95 -10.40
C GLN A 23 -6.28 5.24 -9.66
N GLU A 24 -5.02 5.44 -9.28
CA GLU A 24 -4.53 6.60 -8.51
C GLU A 24 -5.38 6.83 -7.25
N SER A 25 -5.95 5.74 -6.72
CA SER A 25 -6.94 5.75 -5.65
C SER A 25 -6.56 4.73 -4.59
N GLU A 26 -6.89 5.06 -3.35
CA GLU A 26 -6.80 4.14 -2.21
C GLU A 26 -7.81 3.00 -2.41
N LEU A 27 -7.30 1.77 -2.47
CA LEU A 27 -8.12 0.58 -2.57
C LEU A 27 -8.68 0.18 -1.20
N THR A 28 -7.83 0.25 -0.17
CA THR A 28 -8.18 -0.19 1.18
C THR A 28 -7.20 0.34 2.22
N ARG A 29 -7.62 0.32 3.48
CA ARG A 29 -6.77 0.56 4.65
C ARG A 29 -6.71 -0.69 5.52
N ILE A 30 -5.51 -1.04 5.93
CA ILE A 30 -5.24 -2.19 6.79
C ILE A 30 -4.87 -1.63 8.17
N PRO A 31 -5.71 -1.77 9.20
CA PRO A 31 -5.35 -1.39 10.55
C PRO A 31 -4.23 -2.33 11.03
N VAL A 32 -3.11 -1.76 11.48
CA VAL A 32 -1.94 -2.53 11.94
C VAL A 32 -1.63 -2.29 13.42
N GLY A 33 -2.25 -1.28 14.03
CA GLY A 33 -1.98 -0.93 15.42
C GLY A 33 -0.67 -0.15 15.56
N GLY A 34 0.10 -0.42 16.62
CA GLY A 34 1.19 0.43 17.10
C GLY A 34 2.09 1.04 16.02
N SER A 35 1.86 2.33 15.76
CA SER A 35 2.71 3.30 15.06
C SER A 35 3.61 2.68 14.00
N PRO A 36 3.05 2.19 12.88
CA PRO A 36 3.83 1.55 11.83
C PRO A 36 4.80 2.55 11.21
N ARG A 37 6.05 2.15 10.97
CA ARG A 37 7.09 3.01 10.38
C ARG A 37 7.55 2.43 9.05
N GLY A 38 7.49 3.23 7.98
CA GLY A 38 8.11 2.95 6.68
C GLY A 38 7.13 2.57 5.57
N SER A 39 7.38 3.03 4.35
CA SER A 39 6.54 2.79 3.16
C SER A 39 7.21 1.82 2.18
N MET A 40 6.45 0.92 1.56
CA MET A 40 6.97 -0.06 0.59
C MET A 40 6.14 -0.06 -0.69
N ALA A 41 6.79 -0.07 -1.86
CA ALA A 41 6.13 -0.20 -3.15
C ALA A 41 6.37 -1.59 -3.72
N LEU A 42 5.30 -2.37 -3.89
CA LEU A 42 5.38 -3.70 -4.49
C LEU A 42 4.95 -3.64 -5.95
N HIS A 43 5.84 -4.10 -6.81
CA HIS A 43 5.56 -4.32 -8.21
C HIS A 43 5.48 -5.82 -8.44
N LYS A 44 4.26 -6.37 -8.45
CA LYS A 44 4.05 -7.80 -8.67
C LYS A 44 4.18 -8.06 -10.17
N SER A 45 5.40 -8.35 -10.61
CA SER A 45 5.61 -8.98 -11.92
C SER A 45 5.19 -10.44 -11.79
N LEU A 46 3.96 -10.78 -12.19
CA LEU A 46 3.64 -12.17 -12.44
C LEU A 46 4.58 -12.66 -13.57
N PRO A 47 5.37 -13.72 -13.33
CA PRO A 47 6.11 -14.37 -14.40
C PRO A 47 5.13 -15.08 -15.34
N CYS A 48 5.50 -15.09 -16.62
CA CYS A 48 4.77 -15.66 -17.76
C CYS A 48 4.49 -17.16 -17.59
#